data_AF-A0AAN8F528-F1
#
_entry.id   AF-A0AAN8F528-F1
#
_cell.length_a   1.000
_cell.length_b   1.000
_cell.length_c   1.000
_cell.angle_alpha   90.00
_cell.angle_beta   90.00
_cell.angle_gamma   90.00
#
_symmetry.space_group_name_H-M   'P 1'
#
loop_
_entity.id
_entity.type
_entity.pdbx_description
1 polymer ?
#
loop_
_entity_poly.entity_id
_entity_poly.type
_entity_poly.pdbx_seq_one_letter_code
_entity_poly.pdbx_strand_id
1 'polypeptide(L)'
;MDITTGLILGLCLFLVKNTNTLKYPRGRERLELLGVILCSIIMGIANMFLIMQALSAILTGKVAPEVNLLIIGIMLAGSLLKAVFMVICYKRGSASSKVLAMDMRNDIATTLVAITCATIGDRYWPYADPIGAIVVCGLIAVSWFHNALEYVPILVGVRGERVLTSIVIGEMECAYVTLVIEHDDRIRFIDHLMVYHTGIRATVELHIVLDENLPLKITHDICHPLEKKLLKLDFVERAFIHCDYDCDGD
;
A
#
# COMPACT_ATOMS: atom_id res chain seq x y z
N MET A 1 10.80 -16.42 -5.66
CA MET A 1 9.87 -15.27 -5.64
C MET A 1 9.90 -14.60 -4.27
N ASP A 2 9.58 -15.33 -3.21
CA ASP A 2 9.44 -14.76 -1.87
C ASP A 2 10.77 -14.22 -1.29
N ILE A 3 11.88 -14.92 -1.56
CA ILE A 3 13.21 -14.46 -1.16
C ILE A 3 13.58 -13.18 -1.91
N THR A 4 13.24 -13.08 -3.19
CA THR A 4 13.55 -11.89 -4.02
C THR A 4 12.69 -10.70 -3.62
N THR A 5 11.39 -10.87 -3.40
CA THR A 5 10.49 -9.79 -2.94
C THR A 5 10.86 -9.37 -1.51
N GLY A 6 11.16 -10.31 -0.62
CA GLY A 6 11.65 -10.05 0.72
C GLY A 6 12.98 -9.29 0.74
N LEU A 7 13.91 -9.61 -0.16
CA LEU A 7 15.18 -8.89 -0.30
C LEU A 7 14.97 -7.47 -0.86
N ILE A 8 14.11 -7.30 -1.87
CA ILE A 8 13.78 -5.97 -2.42
C ILE A 8 13.18 -5.08 -1.33
N LEU A 9 12.15 -5.57 -0.63
CA LEU A 9 11.51 -4.81 0.46
C LEU A 9 12.49 -4.55 1.61
N GLY A 10 13.32 -5.54 1.96
CA GLY A 10 14.36 -5.40 2.98
C GLY A 10 15.38 -4.32 2.63
N LEU A 11 15.83 -4.27 1.37
CA LEU A 11 16.73 -3.22 0.87
C LEU A 11 16.05 -1.85 0.87
N CYS A 12 14.79 -1.76 0.42
CA CYS A 12 14.03 -0.51 0.47
C CYS A 12 13.93 0.01 1.91
N LEU A 13 13.54 -0.84 2.87
CA LEU A 13 13.44 -0.47 4.29
C LEU A 13 14.80 -0.09 4.89
N PHE A 14 15.88 -0.79 4.51
CA PHE A 14 17.23 -0.43 4.92
C PHE A 14 17.65 0.94 4.41
N LEU A 15 17.34 1.25 3.15
CA LEU A 15 17.64 2.56 2.53
C LEU A 15 16.80 3.69 3.12
N VAL A 16 15.56 3.42 3.53
CA VAL A 16 14.71 4.38 4.25
C VAL A 16 15.31 4.66 5.63
N LYS A 17 15.68 3.62 6.37
CA LYS A 17 16.23 3.76 7.73
C LYS A 17 17.60 4.47 7.74
N ASN A 18 18.46 4.20 6.76
CA ASN A 18 19.78 4.83 6.63
C ASN A 18 19.76 6.07 5.72
N THR A 19 18.74 6.92 5.87
CA THR A 19 18.64 8.15 5.06
C THR A 19 19.48 9.27 5.65
N ASN A 20 20.36 9.84 4.83
CA ASN A 20 21.06 11.09 5.17
C ASN A 20 20.14 12.29 4.89
N THR A 21 19.74 13.00 5.94
CA THR A 21 18.84 14.16 5.89
C THR A 21 19.40 15.34 5.11
N LEU A 22 20.74 15.49 4.99
CA LEU A 22 21.35 16.57 4.20
C LEU A 22 21.16 16.36 2.70
N LYS A 23 21.24 15.11 2.24
CA LYS A 23 21.05 14.78 0.81
C LYS A 23 19.58 14.59 0.44
N TYR A 24 18.78 14.12 1.40
CA TYR A 24 17.34 13.90 1.23
C TYR A 24 16.58 14.59 2.37
N PRO A 25 16.32 15.91 2.24
CA PRO A 25 15.66 16.69 3.29
C PRO A 25 14.20 16.26 3.52
N ARG A 26 13.57 15.63 2.53
CA ARG A 26 12.22 15.04 2.61
C ARG A 26 12.22 13.55 2.99
N GLY A 27 13.37 13.00 3.39
CA GLY A 27 13.49 11.56 3.62
C GLY A 27 13.38 10.73 2.34
N ARG A 28 13.17 9.42 2.51
CA ARG A 28 13.07 8.44 1.43
C ARG A 28 11.88 7.49 1.59
N GLU A 29 10.87 7.86 2.37
CA GLU A 29 9.72 7.00 2.70
C GLU A 29 8.98 6.47 1.46
N ARG A 30 8.98 7.24 0.35
CA ARG A 30 8.43 6.80 -0.95
C ARG A 30 9.10 5.55 -1.53
N LEU A 31 10.34 5.22 -1.13
CA LEU A 31 11.01 3.97 -1.54
C LEU A 31 10.27 2.73 -1.05
N GLU A 32 9.53 2.84 0.06
CA GLU A 32 8.69 1.76 0.57
C GLU A 32 7.58 1.42 -0.43
N LEU A 33 6.84 2.44 -0.87
CA LEU A 33 5.76 2.31 -1.84
C LEU A 33 6.26 1.86 -3.23
N LEU A 34 7.43 2.37 -3.64
CA LEU A 34 8.10 1.91 -4.87
C LEU A 34 8.49 0.43 -4.78
N GLY A 35 8.97 -0.02 -3.62
CA GLY A 35 9.29 -1.43 -3.36
C GLY A 35 8.06 -2.32 -3.49
N VAL A 36 6.93 -1.88 -2.96
CA VAL A 36 5.62 -2.55 -3.09
C VAL A 36 5.19 -2.66 -4.55
N ILE A 37 5.22 -1.56 -5.31
CA ILE A 37 4.84 -1.55 -6.73
C ILE A 37 5.73 -2.49 -7.55
N LEU A 38 7.04 -2.45 -7.32
CA LEU A 38 8.00 -3.33 -8.00
C LEU A 38 7.72 -4.80 -7.70
N CYS A 39 7.44 -5.14 -6.43
CA CYS A 39 7.06 -6.50 -6.04
C CYS A 39 5.78 -6.94 -6.75
N SER A 40 4.75 -6.08 -6.80
CA SER A 40 3.49 -6.38 -7.49
C SER A 40 3.69 -6.70 -8.97
N ILE A 41 4.54 -5.96 -9.68
CA ILE A 41 4.84 -6.22 -11.09
C ILE A 41 5.58 -7.55 -11.26
N ILE A 42 6.61 -7.81 -10.44
CA ILE A 42 7.38 -9.05 -10.48
C ILE A 42 6.47 -10.26 -10.20
N MET A 43 5.59 -10.17 -9.22
CA MET A 43 4.63 -11.22 -8.88
C MET A 43 3.59 -11.43 -9.99
N GLY A 44 3.08 -10.35 -10.59
CA GLY A 44 2.18 -10.44 -11.74
C GLY A 44 2.80 -11.18 -12.93
N ILE A 45 4.04 -10.83 -13.29
CA ILE A 45 4.79 -11.47 -14.38
C ILE A 45 5.07 -12.94 -14.07
N ALA A 46 5.48 -13.27 -12.84
CA ALA A 46 5.73 -14.66 -12.46
C ALA A 46 4.48 -15.54 -12.54
N ASN A 47 3.31 -15.01 -12.14
CA ASN A 47 2.05 -15.73 -12.29
C ASN A 47 1.68 -15.92 -13.78
N MET A 48 1.98 -14.97 -14.66
CA MET A 48 1.82 -15.19 -16.10
C MET A 48 2.73 -16.30 -16.63
N PHE A 49 3.97 -16.40 -16.15
CA PHE A 49 4.85 -17.52 -16.50
C PHE A 49 4.30 -18.87 -16.05
N LEU A 50 3.71 -18.96 -14.85
CA LEU A 50 3.07 -20.18 -14.37
C LEU A 50 1.87 -20.59 -15.25
N ILE A 51 1.07 -19.63 -15.69
CA ILE A 51 -0.02 -19.87 -16.64
C ILE A 51 0.51 -20.44 -17.96
N MET A 52 1.59 -19.86 -18.51
CA MET A 52 2.21 -20.37 -19.74
C MET A 52 2.77 -21.80 -19.57
N GLN A 53 3.36 -22.12 -18.42
CA GLN A 53 3.82 -23.47 -18.12
C GLN A 53 2.67 -24.47 -18.02
N ALA A 54 1.59 -24.10 -17.34
CA ALA A 54 0.38 -24.94 -17.24
C ALA A 54 -0.25 -25.18 -18.62
N LEU A 55 -0.33 -24.16 -19.48
CA LEU A 55 -0.79 -24.31 -20.87
C LEU A 55 0.11 -25.24 -21.69
N SER A 56 1.43 -25.08 -21.57
CA SER A 56 2.40 -25.93 -22.24
C SER A 56 2.29 -27.40 -21.80
N ALA A 57 2.04 -27.63 -20.50
CA ALA A 57 1.82 -28.98 -19.95
C ALA A 57 0.56 -29.64 -20.56
N ILE A 58 -0.52 -28.88 -20.73
CA ILE A 58 -1.74 -29.34 -21.41
C ILE A 58 -1.44 -29.72 -22.87
N LEU A 59 -0.75 -28.85 -23.61
CA LEU A 59 -0.44 -29.05 -25.03
C LEU A 59 0.50 -30.23 -25.28
N THR A 60 1.47 -30.44 -24.39
CA THR A 60 2.47 -31.51 -24.51
C THR A 60 1.94 -32.87 -24.03
N GLY A 61 0.76 -32.91 -23.39
CA GLY A 61 0.14 -34.14 -22.88
C GLY A 61 0.88 -34.82 -21.72
N LYS A 62 1.92 -34.18 -21.17
CA LYS A 62 2.65 -34.65 -19.97
C LYS A 62 1.91 -34.22 -18.71
N VAL A 63 0.72 -34.77 -18.51
CA VAL A 63 -0.13 -34.45 -17.37
C VAL A 63 -0.17 -35.65 -16.44
N ALA A 64 0.96 -35.90 -15.77
CA ALA A 64 1.05 -36.89 -14.71
C ALA A 64 1.53 -36.17 -13.44
N PRO A 65 0.61 -35.66 -12.62
CA PRO A 65 0.99 -35.12 -11.32
C PRO A 65 1.54 -36.27 -10.47
N GLU A 66 2.85 -36.32 -10.24
CA GLU A 66 3.43 -37.26 -9.27
C GLU A 66 3.16 -36.73 -7.86
N VAL A 67 2.02 -37.13 -7.30
CA VAL A 67 1.61 -36.70 -5.97
C VAL A 67 2.25 -37.62 -4.93
N ASN A 68 3.45 -37.28 -4.49
CA ASN A 68 4.10 -38.00 -3.39
C ASN A 68 3.67 -37.41 -2.04
N LEU A 69 3.46 -38.27 -1.04
CA LEU A 69 3.08 -37.86 0.33
C LEU A 69 4.11 -36.88 0.92
N LEU A 70 5.39 -37.05 0.53
CA LEU A 70 6.49 -36.17 0.92
C LEU A 70 6.35 -34.76 0.30
N ILE A 71 5.86 -34.65 -0.94
CA ILE A 71 5.64 -33.36 -1.61
C ILE A 71 4.50 -32.59 -0.93
N ILE A 72 3.38 -33.27 -0.65
CA ILE A 72 2.27 -32.67 0.11
C ILE A 72 2.75 -32.22 1.50
N GLY A 73 3.54 -33.05 2.19
CA GLY A 73 4.09 -32.74 3.51
C GLY A 73 4.95 -31.47 3.51
N ILE A 74 5.84 -31.33 2.53
CA ILE A 74 6.69 -30.13 2.39
C ILE A 74 5.86 -28.89 2.07
N MET A 75 4.88 -28.99 1.16
CA MET A 75 3.99 -27.87 0.81
C MET A 75 3.16 -27.38 2.01
N LEU A 76 2.60 -28.31 2.79
CA LEU A 76 1.84 -27.97 4.00
C LEU A 76 2.73 -27.35 5.08
N ALA A 77 3.93 -27.91 5.31
CA ALA A 77 4.88 -27.35 6.27
C ALA A 77 5.30 -25.92 5.88
N GLY A 78 5.56 -25.66 4.59
CA GLY A 78 5.85 -24.33 4.07
C GLY A 78 4.67 -23.36 4.25
N SER A 79 3.45 -23.80 3.96
CA SER A 79 2.22 -23.01 4.15
C SER A 79 2.00 -22.63 5.62
N LEU A 80 2.29 -23.54 6.54
CA LEU A 80 2.16 -23.31 7.98
C LEU A 80 3.19 -22.29 8.50
N LEU A 81 4.43 -22.36 8.00
CA LEU A 81 5.45 -21.36 8.30
C LEU A 81 5.05 -19.97 7.76
N LYS A 82 4.52 -19.92 6.53
CA LYS A 82 3.98 -18.66 5.95
C LYS A 82 2.83 -18.10 6.78
N ALA A 83 1.95 -18.95 7.32
CA ALA A 83 0.86 -18.51 8.18
C ALA A 83 1.36 -17.85 9.48
N VAL A 84 2.42 -18.39 10.09
CA VAL A 84 3.05 -17.77 11.28
C VAL A 84 3.62 -16.39 10.93
N PHE A 85 4.35 -16.28 9.82
CA PHE A 85 4.90 -15.00 9.39
C PHE A 85 3.82 -14.00 8.99
N MET A 86 2.71 -14.45 8.40
CA MET A 86 1.56 -13.62 8.08
C MET A 86 0.98 -12.96 9.35
N VAL A 87 0.82 -13.71 10.44
CA VAL A 87 0.35 -13.17 11.72
C VAL A 87 1.33 -12.13 12.28
N ILE A 88 2.64 -12.37 12.17
CA ILE A 88 3.67 -11.41 12.61
C ILE A 88 3.59 -10.12 11.78
N CYS A 89 3.39 -10.23 10.47
CA CYS A 89 3.29 -9.08 9.58
C CYS A 89 2.02 -8.26 9.83
N TYR A 90 0.87 -8.91 10.08
CA TYR A 90 -0.34 -8.19 10.46
C TYR A 90 -0.19 -7.44 11.78
N LYS A 91 0.53 -8.00 12.76
CA LYS A 91 0.81 -7.32 14.04
C LYS A 91 1.67 -6.06 13.89
N ARG A 92 2.52 -5.95 12.87
CA ARG A 92 3.35 -4.76 12.63
C ARG A 92 2.62 -3.60 11.97
N GLY A 93 1.56 -3.86 11.19
CA GLY A 93 0.66 -2.83 10.67
C GLY A 93 1.20 -1.86 9.60
N SER A 94 2.50 -1.88 9.24
CA SER A 94 3.04 -1.00 8.19
C SER A 94 2.51 -1.36 6.79
N ALA A 95 2.57 -0.42 5.84
CA ALA A 95 2.07 -0.64 4.48
C ALA A 95 2.82 -1.79 3.78
N SER A 96 4.15 -1.83 3.86
CA SER A 96 4.93 -2.99 3.37
C SER A 96 4.55 -4.29 4.04
N SER A 97 4.30 -4.24 5.35
CA SER A 97 3.96 -5.43 6.13
C SER A 97 2.58 -5.97 5.75
N LYS A 98 1.63 -5.09 5.45
CA LYS A 98 0.29 -5.48 4.94
C LYS A 98 0.38 -6.13 3.57
N VAL A 99 1.18 -5.57 2.65
CA VAL A 99 1.39 -6.15 1.32
C VAL A 99 2.07 -7.51 1.42
N LEU A 100 3.10 -7.64 2.26
CA LEU A 100 3.77 -8.92 2.49
C LEU A 100 2.85 -9.94 3.15
N ALA A 101 1.97 -9.52 4.07
CA ALA A 101 0.96 -10.40 4.64
C ALA A 101 -0.08 -10.85 3.60
N MET A 102 -0.48 -9.95 2.69
CA MET A 102 -1.39 -10.27 1.58
C MET A 102 -0.75 -11.27 0.61
N ASP A 103 0.54 -11.11 0.30
CA ASP A 103 1.34 -12.07 -0.48
C ASP A 103 1.32 -13.45 0.15
N MET A 104 1.67 -13.54 1.44
CA MET A 104 1.65 -14.79 2.20
C MET A 104 0.27 -15.45 2.23
N ARG A 105 -0.80 -14.66 2.36
CA ARG A 105 -2.17 -15.17 2.31
C ARG A 105 -2.50 -15.77 0.95
N ASN A 106 -2.16 -15.05 -0.13
CA ASN A 106 -2.42 -15.51 -1.49
C ASN A 106 -1.63 -16.79 -1.78
N ASP A 107 -0.39 -16.90 -1.30
CA ASP A 107 0.43 -18.10 -1.42
C ASP A 107 -0.10 -19.31 -0.63
N ILE A 108 -0.64 -19.08 0.57
CA ILE A 108 -1.31 -20.14 1.33
C ILE A 108 -2.53 -20.63 0.55
N ALA A 109 -3.33 -19.71 -0.01
CA ALA A 109 -4.49 -20.05 -0.81
C ALA A 109 -4.10 -20.82 -2.08
N THR A 110 -3.05 -20.41 -2.81
CA THR A 110 -2.58 -21.16 -3.99
C THR A 110 -2.10 -22.54 -3.64
N THR A 111 -1.33 -22.67 -2.56
CA THR A 111 -0.79 -23.95 -2.13
C THR A 111 -1.91 -24.92 -1.76
N LEU A 112 -2.95 -24.44 -1.07
CA LEU A 112 -4.13 -25.25 -0.75
C LEU A 112 -4.87 -25.68 -2.02
N VAL A 113 -5.14 -24.75 -2.95
CA VAL A 113 -5.81 -25.11 -4.20
C VAL A 113 -4.97 -26.07 -5.03
N ALA A 114 -3.66 -25.87 -5.12
CA ALA A 114 -2.74 -26.77 -5.81
C ALA A 114 -2.78 -28.19 -5.23
N ILE A 115 -2.78 -28.35 -3.90
CA ILE A 115 -2.91 -29.67 -3.27
C ILE A 115 -4.27 -30.32 -3.61
N THR A 116 -5.35 -29.55 -3.58
CA THR A 116 -6.68 -30.08 -3.95
C THR A 116 -6.77 -30.48 -5.43
N CYS A 117 -6.23 -29.67 -6.34
CA CYS A 117 -6.24 -29.95 -7.76
C CYS A 117 -5.30 -31.11 -8.12
N ALA A 118 -4.14 -31.22 -7.48
CA ALA A 118 -3.21 -32.33 -7.67
C ALA A 118 -3.80 -33.66 -7.20
N THR A 119 -4.45 -33.69 -6.03
CA THR A 119 -5.10 -34.90 -5.50
C THR A 119 -6.30 -35.35 -6.35
N ILE A 120 -7.08 -34.41 -6.87
CA ILE A 120 -8.15 -34.71 -7.86
C ILE A 120 -7.54 -35.15 -9.19
N GLY A 121 -6.41 -34.55 -9.59
CA GLY A 121 -5.65 -34.85 -10.79
C GLY A 121 -5.18 -36.30 -10.87
N ASP A 122 -4.62 -36.78 -9.76
CA ASP A 122 -4.13 -38.15 -9.62
C ASP A 122 -5.26 -39.19 -9.60
N ARG A 123 -6.39 -38.88 -8.93
CA ARG A 123 -7.43 -39.88 -8.69
C ARG A 123 -8.56 -39.92 -9.72
N TYR A 124 -8.93 -38.77 -10.29
CA TYR A 124 -10.16 -38.64 -11.09
C TYR A 124 -9.93 -38.04 -12.47
N TRP A 125 -9.19 -36.93 -12.59
CA TRP A 125 -9.08 -36.20 -13.86
C TRP A 125 -7.71 -35.51 -14.02
N PRO A 126 -6.80 -36.05 -14.87
CA PRO A 126 -5.42 -35.55 -14.98
C PRO A 126 -5.32 -34.04 -15.29
N TYR A 127 -6.26 -33.50 -16.06
CA TYR A 127 -6.27 -32.09 -16.45
C TYR A 127 -6.75 -31.14 -15.34
N ALA A 128 -7.24 -31.65 -14.20
CA ALA A 128 -7.70 -30.83 -13.09
C ALA A 128 -6.58 -29.95 -12.51
N ASP A 129 -5.35 -30.47 -12.44
CA ASP A 129 -4.19 -29.75 -11.94
C ASP A 129 -3.80 -28.53 -12.80
N PRO A 130 -3.53 -28.67 -14.12
CA PRO A 130 -3.17 -27.52 -14.94
C PRO A 130 -4.32 -26.52 -15.13
N ILE A 131 -5.59 -26.96 -15.15
CA ILE A 131 -6.74 -26.04 -15.18
C ILE A 131 -6.83 -25.25 -13.87
N GLY A 132 -6.69 -25.93 -12.73
CA GLY A 132 -6.66 -25.28 -11.41
C GLY A 132 -5.54 -24.25 -11.31
N ALA A 133 -4.34 -24.60 -11.79
CA ALA A 133 -3.20 -23.70 -11.83
C ALA A 133 -3.48 -22.43 -12.66
N ILE A 134 -4.08 -22.56 -13.85
CA ILE A 134 -4.43 -21.42 -14.72
C ILE A 134 -5.41 -20.48 -14.03
N VAL A 135 -6.48 -21.02 -13.44
CA VAL A 135 -7.52 -20.23 -12.77
C VAL A 135 -6.93 -19.46 -11.58
N VAL A 136 -6.19 -20.14 -10.71
CA VAL A 136 -5.62 -19.55 -9.50
C VAL A 136 -4.55 -18.50 -9.83
N CYS A 137 -3.61 -18.83 -10.72
CA CYS A 137 -2.58 -17.89 -11.12
C CYS A 137 -3.18 -16.67 -11.83
N GLY A 138 -4.27 -16.85 -12.60
CA GLY A 138 -5.00 -15.77 -13.24
C GLY A 138 -5.63 -14.80 -12.22
N LEU A 139 -6.34 -15.34 -11.22
CA LEU A 139 -6.94 -14.53 -10.15
C LEU A 139 -5.88 -13.72 -9.39
N ILE A 140 -4.72 -14.32 -9.14
CA ILE A 140 -3.64 -13.68 -8.41
C ILE A 140 -2.92 -12.63 -9.26
N ALA A 141 -2.68 -12.91 -10.53
CA ALA A 141 -2.14 -11.93 -11.46
C ALA A 141 -3.04 -10.68 -11.54
N VAL A 142 -4.35 -10.87 -11.63
CA VAL A 142 -5.33 -9.77 -11.61
C VAL A 142 -5.30 -9.02 -10.27
N SER A 143 -5.26 -9.73 -9.14
CA SER A 143 -5.17 -9.11 -7.81
C SER A 143 -3.90 -8.26 -7.66
N TRP A 144 -2.75 -8.74 -8.12
CA TRP A 144 -1.49 -8.00 -8.05
C TRP A 144 -1.47 -6.80 -8.99
N PHE A 145 -2.06 -6.93 -10.17
CA PHE A 145 -2.19 -5.82 -11.09
C PHE A 145 -3.11 -4.72 -10.52
N HIS A 146 -4.23 -5.11 -9.90
CA HIS A 146 -5.12 -4.19 -9.20
C HIS A 146 -4.39 -3.47 -8.05
N ASN A 147 -3.65 -4.20 -7.21
CA ASN A 147 -2.84 -3.60 -6.15
C ASN A 147 -1.81 -2.60 -6.70
N ALA A 148 -1.15 -2.92 -7.80
CA ALA A 148 -0.20 -2.00 -8.44
C ALA A 148 -0.90 -0.71 -8.90
N LEU A 149 -2.07 -0.83 -9.54
CA LEU A 149 -2.87 0.32 -9.98
C LEU A 149 -3.41 1.15 -8.82
N GLU A 150 -3.63 0.56 -7.66
CA GLU A 150 -4.08 1.26 -6.45
C GLU A 150 -2.95 2.08 -5.81
N TYR A 151 -1.73 1.53 -5.78
CA TYR A 151 -0.57 2.20 -5.16
C TYR A 151 0.10 3.26 -6.05
N VAL A 152 -0.06 3.19 -7.37
CA VAL A 152 0.52 4.18 -8.30
C VAL A 152 -0.04 5.61 -8.07
N PRO A 153 -1.37 5.84 -7.98
CA PRO A 153 -1.93 7.16 -7.67
C PRO A 153 -1.44 7.73 -6.33
N ILE A 154 -1.28 6.88 -5.31
CA ILE A 154 -0.75 7.28 -3.99
C ILE A 154 0.69 7.81 -4.12
N LEU A 155 1.49 7.22 -5.00
CA LEU A 155 2.86 7.67 -5.27
C LEU A 155 2.90 9.01 -6.02
N VAL A 156 1.95 9.25 -6.93
CA VAL A 156 1.87 10.46 -7.76
C VAL A 156 1.19 11.62 -7.01
N GLY A 157 0.65 11.36 -5.83
CA GLY A 157 0.01 12.38 -5.00
C GLY A 157 -1.44 12.63 -5.37
N VAL A 158 -2.19 11.56 -5.62
CA VAL A 158 -3.64 11.64 -5.68
C VAL A 158 -4.18 12.31 -4.42
N ARG A 159 -5.18 13.18 -4.60
CA ARG A 159 -5.95 13.76 -3.50
C ARG A 159 -6.46 12.64 -2.61
N GLY A 160 -6.48 12.85 -1.29
CA GLY A 160 -6.84 11.86 -0.27
C GLY A 160 -8.27 11.32 -0.32
N GLU A 161 -8.94 11.33 -1.47
CA GLU A 161 -10.37 11.04 -1.60
C GLU A 161 -10.66 9.60 -2.10
N ARG A 162 -9.71 8.91 -2.75
CA ARG A 162 -10.08 7.77 -3.62
C ARG A 162 -9.57 6.37 -3.28
N VAL A 163 -8.76 6.17 -2.24
CA VAL A 163 -8.24 4.81 -1.99
C VAL A 163 -8.64 4.31 -0.60
N LEU A 164 -9.70 3.50 -0.60
CA LEU A 164 -10.27 2.69 0.49
C LEU A 164 -10.88 3.37 1.73
N THR A 165 -10.89 4.69 1.83
CA THR A 165 -11.41 5.39 3.03
C THR A 165 -12.27 6.60 2.68
N SER A 166 -13.22 6.44 1.75
CA SER A 166 -14.13 7.51 1.30
C SER A 166 -15.05 8.06 2.41
N ILE A 167 -15.23 7.35 3.52
CA ILE A 167 -16.03 7.83 4.67
C ILE A 167 -15.13 8.57 5.67
N VAL A 168 -13.98 8.00 6.03
CA VAL A 168 -13.11 8.56 7.08
C VAL A 168 -12.43 9.85 6.62
N ILE A 169 -12.10 10.01 5.34
CA ILE A 169 -11.37 11.22 4.90
C ILE A 169 -12.31 12.40 4.66
N GLY A 170 -13.57 12.17 4.25
CA GLY A 170 -14.59 13.21 4.26
C GLY A 170 -14.93 13.68 5.70
N GLU A 171 -14.97 12.73 6.65
CA GLU A 171 -15.03 13.05 8.08
C GLU A 171 -13.77 13.78 8.57
N MET A 172 -12.58 13.45 8.04
CA MET A 172 -11.33 14.14 8.38
C MET A 172 -11.27 15.55 7.81
N GLU A 173 -11.61 15.80 6.54
CA GLU A 173 -11.66 17.16 5.98
C GLU A 173 -12.60 18.03 6.83
N CYS A 174 -13.76 17.50 7.23
CA CYS A 174 -14.66 18.18 8.18
C CYS A 174 -14.02 18.37 9.57
N ALA A 175 -13.31 17.37 10.10
CA ALA A 175 -12.60 17.47 11.38
C ALA A 175 -11.43 18.47 11.33
N TYR A 176 -10.76 18.60 10.19
CA TYR A 176 -9.71 19.59 9.94
C TYR A 176 -10.29 20.99 9.91
N VAL A 177 -11.35 21.19 9.14
CA VAL A 177 -12.07 22.47 9.09
C VAL A 177 -12.54 22.85 10.49
N THR A 178 -13.10 21.91 11.26
CA THR A 178 -13.52 22.15 12.64
C THR A 178 -12.33 22.50 13.54
N LEU A 179 -11.22 21.75 13.45
CA LEU A 179 -10.01 21.99 14.24
C LEU A 179 -9.34 23.34 13.93
N VAL A 180 -9.43 23.80 12.67
CA VAL A 180 -8.92 25.10 12.23
C VAL A 180 -9.83 26.21 12.73
N ILE A 181 -11.16 26.07 12.58
CA ILE A 181 -12.14 27.07 13.05
C ILE A 181 -12.11 27.20 14.58
N GLU A 182 -11.99 26.11 15.32
CA GLU A 182 -11.86 26.10 16.79
C GLU A 182 -10.49 26.58 17.28
N HIS A 183 -9.53 26.84 16.39
CA HIS A 183 -8.17 27.21 16.78
C HIS A 183 -8.09 28.61 17.36
N ASP A 184 -8.66 29.60 16.66
CA ASP A 184 -8.60 31.02 17.01
C ASP A 184 -9.74 31.78 16.30
N ASP A 185 -10.47 32.62 17.05
CA ASP A 185 -11.61 33.40 16.56
C ASP A 185 -11.24 34.45 15.49
N ARG A 186 -9.93 34.75 15.32
CA ARG A 186 -9.44 35.72 14.32
C ARG A 186 -9.35 35.15 12.91
N ILE A 187 -9.47 33.83 12.76
CA ILE A 187 -9.55 33.16 11.47
C ILE A 187 -10.92 33.48 10.87
N ARG A 188 -10.94 34.27 9.78
CA ARG A 188 -12.20 34.68 9.16
C ARG A 188 -12.76 33.57 8.28
N PHE A 189 -11.92 33.05 7.38
CA PHE A 189 -12.29 32.04 6.40
C PHE A 189 -11.13 31.07 6.14
N ILE A 190 -11.46 29.89 5.64
CA ILE A 190 -10.51 28.95 5.03
C ILE A 190 -10.71 29.09 3.53
N ASP A 191 -9.69 29.56 2.82
CA ASP A 191 -9.76 29.78 1.37
C ASP A 191 -9.54 28.47 0.62
N HIS A 192 -8.49 27.75 1.00
CA HIS A 192 -8.10 26.48 0.37
C HIS A 192 -7.73 25.42 1.40
N LEU A 193 -8.23 24.19 1.22
CA LEU A 193 -7.78 23.02 1.97
C LEU A 193 -7.51 21.88 0.98
N MET A 194 -6.24 21.52 0.84
CA MET A 194 -5.81 20.41 0.01
C MET A 194 -5.07 19.38 0.85
N VAL A 195 -5.56 18.14 0.81
CA VAL A 195 -4.88 17.00 1.42
C VAL A 195 -4.53 16.00 0.32
N TYR A 196 -3.23 15.79 0.10
CA TYR A 196 -2.75 14.87 -0.92
C TYR A 196 -1.69 13.92 -0.36
N HIS A 197 -1.64 12.72 -0.91
CA HIS A 197 -0.68 11.72 -0.47
C HIS A 197 0.75 12.06 -0.91
N THR A 198 1.72 11.84 -0.04
CA THR A 198 3.15 11.98 -0.33
C THR A 198 3.84 10.64 -0.04
N GLY A 199 3.26 9.55 -0.55
CA GLY A 199 3.59 8.19 -0.12
C GLY A 199 2.52 7.67 0.82
N ILE A 200 2.92 7.00 1.92
CA ILE A 200 1.97 6.41 2.87
C ILE A 200 1.29 7.50 3.73
N ARG A 201 2.00 8.59 3.99
CA ARG A 201 1.51 9.76 4.73
C ARG A 201 0.97 10.83 3.78
N ALA A 202 0.22 11.78 4.33
CA ALA A 202 -0.37 12.88 3.60
C ALA A 202 0.33 14.21 3.91
N THR A 203 0.36 15.09 2.91
CA THR A 203 0.69 16.50 3.09
C THR A 203 -0.61 17.29 3.09
N VAL A 204 -0.72 18.22 4.04
CA VAL A 204 -1.85 19.15 4.16
C VAL A 204 -1.37 20.53 3.73
N GLU A 205 -2.04 21.14 2.77
CA GLU A 205 -1.90 22.54 2.38
C GLU A 205 -3.19 23.26 2.78
N LEU A 206 -3.06 24.26 3.63
CA LEU A 206 -4.16 25.01 4.22
C LEU A 206 -3.90 26.50 4.01
N HIS A 207 -4.85 27.20 3.40
CA HIS A 207 -4.83 28.65 3.25
C HIS A 207 -5.90 29.23 4.17
N ILE A 208 -5.49 30.09 5.10
CA ILE A 208 -6.40 30.77 6.04
C ILE A 208 -6.38 32.27 5.78
N VAL A 209 -7.55 32.90 5.93
CA VAL A 209 -7.71 34.34 5.76
C VAL A 209 -7.77 35.02 7.12
N LEU A 210 -6.84 35.94 7.35
CA LEU A 210 -6.77 36.80 8.53
C LEU A 210 -7.04 38.26 8.15
N ASP A 211 -7.26 39.12 9.15
CA ASP A 211 -7.41 40.56 8.92
C ASP A 211 -6.10 41.19 8.44
N GLU A 212 -6.15 41.97 7.36
CA GLU A 212 -5.03 42.72 6.78
C GLU A 212 -4.32 43.62 7.82
N ASN A 213 -5.05 44.13 8.81
CA ASN A 213 -4.51 45.02 9.83
C ASN A 213 -3.75 44.28 10.94
N LEU A 214 -3.74 42.95 10.95
CA LEU A 214 -3.04 42.18 11.98
C LEU A 214 -1.51 42.29 11.78
N PRO A 215 -0.75 42.61 12.83
CA PRO A 215 0.70 42.55 12.78
C PRO A 215 1.18 41.14 12.40
N LEU A 216 2.21 41.05 11.56
CA LEU A 216 2.84 39.78 11.14
C LEU A 216 3.22 38.86 12.32
N LYS A 217 3.58 39.47 13.45
CA LYS A 217 3.86 38.72 14.69
C LYS A 217 2.64 37.91 15.14
N ILE A 218 1.47 38.54 15.13
CA ILE A 218 0.22 37.91 15.57
C ILE A 218 -0.22 36.83 14.58
N THR A 219 -0.13 37.11 13.28
CA THR A 219 -0.49 36.10 12.26
C THR A 219 0.43 34.89 12.34
N HIS A 220 1.74 35.08 12.51
CA HIS A 220 2.69 33.99 12.75
C HIS A 220 2.36 33.20 14.03
N ASP A 221 2.02 33.89 15.12
CA ASP A 221 1.67 33.27 16.40
C ASP A 221 0.34 32.48 16.34
N ILE A 222 -0.51 32.68 15.34
CA ILE A 222 -1.71 31.87 15.06
C ILE A 222 -1.35 30.70 14.13
N CYS A 223 -0.66 30.96 13.03
CA CYS A 223 -0.32 29.94 12.03
C CYS A 223 0.61 28.86 12.60
N HIS A 224 1.64 29.24 13.36
CA HIS A 224 2.66 28.29 13.81
C HIS A 224 2.14 27.25 14.82
N PRO A 225 1.31 27.61 15.83
CA PRO A 225 0.64 26.62 16.66
C PRO A 225 -0.36 25.75 15.89
N LEU A 226 -1.06 26.31 14.88
CA LEU A 226 -1.96 25.54 14.03
C LEU A 226 -1.21 24.47 13.24
N GLU A 227 -0.05 24.82 12.66
CA GLU A 227 0.85 23.88 11.98
C GLU A 227 1.25 22.73 12.91
N LYS A 228 1.67 23.07 14.14
CA LYS A 228 2.02 22.07 15.15
C LYS A 228 0.85 21.18 15.56
N LYS A 229 -0.39 21.69 15.60
CA LYS A 229 -1.57 20.88 15.89
C LYS A 229 -1.83 19.88 14.76
N LEU A 230 -1.73 20.31 13.51
CA LEU A 230 -1.91 19.43 12.34
C LEU A 230 -0.82 18.35 12.25
N LEU A 231 0.44 18.70 12.55
CA LEU A 231 1.56 17.76 12.56
C LEU A 231 1.47 16.68 13.66
N LYS A 232 0.63 16.86 14.69
CA LYS A 232 0.40 15.82 15.72
C LYS A 232 -0.43 14.65 15.22
N LEU A 233 -1.06 14.78 14.05
CA LEU A 233 -1.85 13.70 13.47
C LEU A 233 -0.91 12.68 12.81
N ASP A 234 -1.02 11.41 13.20
CA ASP A 234 -0.07 10.36 12.81
C ASP A 234 0.07 10.17 11.29
N PHE A 235 -0.98 10.48 10.53
CA PHE A 235 -1.02 10.34 9.08
C PHE A 235 -0.50 11.58 8.32
N VAL A 236 -0.34 12.73 9.00
CA VAL A 236 0.18 13.96 8.40
C VAL A 236 1.70 13.93 8.47
N GLU A 237 2.36 13.92 7.33
CA GLU A 237 3.81 14.09 7.24
C GLU A 237 4.20 15.55 7.42
N ARG A 238 3.44 16.43 6.77
CA ARG A 238 3.71 17.86 6.75
C ARG A 238 2.43 18.65 6.60
N ALA A 239 2.38 19.80 7.26
CA ALA A 239 1.34 20.81 7.08
C ALA A 239 2.00 22.09 6.56
N PHE A 240 1.45 22.67 5.51
CA PHE A 240 1.79 24.00 5.03
C PHE A 240 0.60 24.90 5.29
N ILE A 241 0.84 25.98 6.02
CA ILE A 241 -0.18 26.98 6.31
C ILE A 241 0.22 28.26 5.59
N HIS A 242 -0.58 28.63 4.60
CA HIS A 242 -0.53 29.93 3.99
C HIS A 242 -1.52 30.87 4.69
N CYS A 243 -1.14 32.13 4.83
CA CYS A 243 -1.94 33.13 5.51
C CYS A 243 -2.16 34.29 4.55
N ASP A 244 -3.40 34.43 4.12
CA ASP A 244 -3.85 35.46 3.19
C ASP A 244 -4.69 36.51 3.91
N TYR A 245 -4.85 37.66 3.27
CA TYR A 245 -5.66 38.77 3.77
C TYR A 245 -6.95 38.96 2.94
N ASP A 246 -7.04 38.30 1.78
CA ASP A 246 -8.21 38.24 0.91
C ASP A 246 -8.45 36.80 0.44
N CYS A 247 -9.65 36.50 -0.05
CA CYS A 247 -9.96 35.20 -0.64
C CYS A 247 -9.61 35.21 -2.13
N ASP A 248 -8.50 34.58 -2.50
CA ASP A 248 -8.00 34.59 -3.87
C ASP A 248 -8.65 33.49 -4.72
N GLY A 249 -9.25 32.48 -4.09
CA GLY A 249 -10.11 31.49 -4.75
C GLY A 249 -9.38 30.49 -5.65
N ASP A 250 -8.10 30.21 -5.37
CA ASP A 250 -7.29 29.17 -6.02
C ASP A 250 -7.60 27.75 -5.52
#